data_AF-A0A6B0RIS4-F1
#
_entry.id   AF-A0A6B0RIS4-F1
#
_cell.length_a   1.000
_cell.length_b   1.000
_cell.length_c   1.000
_cell.angle_alpha   90.00
_cell.angle_beta   90.00
_cell.angle_gamma   90.00
#
_symmetry.space_group_name_H-M   'P 1'
#
loop_
_entity.id
_entity.type
_entity.pdbx_description
1 polymer ?
#
loop_
_entity_poly.entity_id
_entity_poly.type
_entity_poly.pdbx_seq_one_letter_code
_entity_poly.pdbx_strand_id
1 'polypeptide(L)'
;MKLLTRAGSLSVSTAGGLGEGLESRWSARSYGPELPGLGPLGPGLRSALQQNPGGQLGSRLDGSGFGRPAHALSRGDLMQENRFYSLKVAPKVKATAAPAGVPPHPQDLEFTRLPNGLVIASLENYAPASRIGLFIKAGSRYENSNNLGTSHLLRLASSLTTKGASSFKITRGIEAVGGKLSVTSTRENMAYTVECLRDDVDILMEFLLNVTTAPEFRRWEVAALQPQLRIDKAVALQNPQAHVIENLHAAAYRNALANSLYCPDYRIGKVTPVELHDYVQNHFTSARMALIGLGVSHPVLKQVAEQFLNIRGGLGLSGAKAKYHGGEIREQNGDSLVHAALVAESAAIGSAEANAFSVLQHVLGAGPHVKRGSNATSSLYQAVAKGVHQPFDVSAFNASYSDSGLFGFYTISQAASAGDVIKAAYNQVKTIAQGNLSNPDVQAAKNKLKAGYLMSVESSEGFLDEVGSQALAAGSYTPPSTVLQQIDAVADADVINVSK
;
A
#
# COMPACT_ATOMS: atom_id res chain seq x y z
N MET A 1 10.42 9.18 -12.88
CA MET A 1 9.33 8.19 -13.02
C MET A 1 9.48 7.01 -12.04
N LYS A 2 9.97 7.25 -10.82
CA LYS A 2 10.19 6.23 -9.79
C LYS A 2 9.53 6.73 -8.51
N LEU A 3 8.78 5.86 -7.84
CA LEU A 3 8.32 5.91 -6.44
C LEU A 3 6.84 6.13 -6.12
N LEU A 4 5.91 6.30 -7.07
CA LEU A 4 4.48 6.14 -6.73
C LEU A 4 3.67 5.46 -7.84
N THR A 5 3.81 4.13 -7.90
CA THR A 5 2.77 3.22 -8.39
C THR A 5 2.22 2.35 -7.25
N ARG A 6 2.46 2.74 -6.00
CA ARG A 6 1.88 2.17 -4.78
C ARG A 6 0.89 3.14 -4.15
N ALA A 7 -0.17 3.48 -4.87
CA ALA A 7 -1.36 4.09 -4.30
C ALA A 7 -2.55 3.94 -5.27
N GLY A 8 -3.25 2.81 -5.17
CA GLY A 8 -4.67 2.72 -5.54
C GLY A 8 -5.05 2.47 -7.00
N SER A 9 -4.87 1.23 -7.46
CA SER A 9 -5.81 0.56 -8.38
C SER A 9 -5.65 -0.96 -8.24
N LEU A 10 -6.20 -1.53 -7.17
CA LEU A 10 -6.37 -2.99 -7.06
C LEU A 10 -7.60 -3.35 -7.86
N SER A 11 -7.40 -3.45 -9.18
CA SER A 11 -8.47 -3.62 -10.15
C SER A 11 -7.90 -3.83 -11.56
N VAL A 12 -7.77 -5.12 -11.95
CA VAL A 12 -7.04 -5.63 -13.14
C VAL A 12 -5.59 -5.16 -13.19
N SER A 13 -4.69 -5.96 -12.60
CA SER A 13 -3.25 -5.68 -12.50
C SER A 13 -2.65 -5.19 -13.84
N THR A 14 -2.46 -3.88 -13.90
CA THR A 14 -1.84 -3.11 -14.97
C THR A 14 -0.83 -2.13 -14.38
N ALA A 15 0.23 -2.67 -13.78
CA ALA A 15 1.46 -1.92 -13.50
C ALA A 15 2.61 -2.89 -13.18
N GLY A 16 3.29 -3.38 -14.22
CA GLY A 16 4.60 -4.02 -14.05
C GLY A 16 5.72 -2.98 -14.16
N GLY A 17 6.67 -2.96 -13.21
CA GLY A 17 7.97 -2.31 -13.44
C GLY A 17 8.74 -1.73 -12.25
N LEU A 18 9.31 -2.60 -11.41
CA LEU A 18 10.59 -2.44 -10.70
C LEU A 18 10.74 -1.32 -9.64
N GLY A 19 10.68 -1.72 -8.37
CA GLY A 19 11.13 -0.94 -7.24
C GLY A 19 11.20 -1.70 -5.91
N GLU A 20 11.74 -2.92 -5.86
CA GLU A 20 12.21 -3.47 -4.59
C GLU A 20 13.32 -2.56 -4.01
N GLY A 21 13.20 -2.25 -2.72
CA GLY A 21 14.35 -1.85 -1.90
C GLY A 21 14.45 -0.38 -1.48
N LEU A 22 13.37 0.34 -1.20
CA LEU A 22 13.48 1.65 -0.53
C LEU A 22 12.46 1.96 0.59
N GLU A 23 11.31 1.29 0.69
CA GLU A 23 10.37 1.54 1.81
C GLU A 23 10.61 0.67 3.05
N SER A 24 11.34 -0.44 2.94
CA SER A 24 11.68 -1.32 4.08
C SER A 24 12.92 -0.88 4.88
N ARG A 25 13.50 0.30 4.60
CA ARG A 25 14.71 0.80 5.27
C ARG A 25 14.52 2.01 6.20
N TRP A 26 13.30 2.54 6.32
CA TRP A 26 13.05 3.79 7.05
C TRP A 26 12.24 3.65 8.35
N SER A 27 11.94 2.42 8.79
CA SER A 27 11.24 2.19 10.08
C SER A 27 12.15 1.78 11.25
N ALA A 28 13.48 1.72 11.07
CA ALA A 28 14.38 1.35 12.15
C ALA A 28 15.71 2.10 12.05
N ARG A 29 15.78 3.31 12.61
CA ARG A 29 17.03 3.89 13.11
C ARG A 29 16.75 4.78 14.32
N SER A 30 17.18 4.27 15.47
CA SER A 30 17.39 5.03 16.69
C SER A 30 18.37 6.17 16.43
N TYR A 31 18.05 7.36 16.95
CA TYR A 31 18.84 8.57 16.81
C TYR A 31 20.19 8.46 17.54
N GLY A 32 21.27 8.87 16.85
CA GLY A 32 22.59 9.21 17.37
C GLY A 32 23.35 10.02 16.30
N PRO A 33 24.01 11.15 16.64
CA PRO A 33 24.49 12.08 15.63
C PRO A 33 25.89 11.69 15.13
N GLU A 34 26.07 11.54 13.82
CA GLU A 34 27.39 11.58 13.18
C GLU A 34 27.36 12.59 12.04
N LEU A 35 28.24 13.59 12.16
CA LEU A 35 28.49 14.64 11.17
C LEU A 35 29.17 14.06 9.93
N PRO A 36 28.85 14.52 8.71
CA PRO A 36 29.47 14.02 7.49
C PRO A 36 30.88 14.59 7.28
N GLY A 37 31.83 13.69 7.04
CA GLY A 37 33.19 13.99 6.63
C GLY A 37 33.26 14.59 5.22
N LEU A 38 33.98 15.70 5.10
CA LEU A 38 34.35 16.37 3.86
C LEU A 38 35.56 15.66 3.21
N GLY A 39 35.44 15.34 1.91
CA GLY A 39 36.56 15.02 1.02
C GLY A 39 37.08 16.27 0.28
N PRO A 40 38.25 16.18 -0.37
CA PRO A 40 39.34 17.16 -0.18
C PRO A 40 39.34 18.31 -1.20
N LEU A 41 39.75 19.50 -0.73
CA LEU A 41 40.18 20.62 -1.58
C LEU A 41 41.65 20.94 -1.29
N GLY A 42 42.43 21.14 -2.36
CA GLY A 42 43.87 21.37 -2.35
C GLY A 42 44.33 22.73 -1.79
N PRO A 43 45.65 22.98 -1.73
CA PRO A 43 46.27 23.77 -0.68
C PRO A 43 46.45 25.26 -1.05
N GLY A 44 46.30 26.13 -0.05
CA GLY A 44 46.54 27.57 -0.17
C GLY A 44 46.73 28.26 1.18
N LEU A 45 48.00 28.34 1.61
CA LEU A 45 48.66 29.44 2.33
C LEU A 45 47.98 30.16 3.53
N ARG A 46 48.59 29.89 4.70
CA ARG A 46 49.19 30.82 5.68
C ARG A 46 48.33 31.74 6.57
N SER A 47 48.69 31.63 7.87
CA SER A 47 48.78 32.66 8.93
C SER A 47 47.44 33.09 9.57
N ALA A 48 47.28 33.34 10.87
CA ALA A 48 48.25 33.74 11.89
C ALA A 48 47.66 33.57 13.32
N LEU A 49 48.55 33.38 14.30
CA LEU A 49 48.51 33.87 15.72
C LEU A 49 47.41 33.31 16.66
N GLN A 50 47.72 32.45 17.64
CA GLN A 50 48.48 32.69 18.90
C GLN A 50 47.63 33.42 19.96
N GLN A 51 47.19 32.70 21.00
CA GLN A 51 47.54 32.91 22.43
C GLN A 51 46.59 32.10 23.37
N ASN A 52 47.22 31.23 24.17
CA ASN A 52 46.75 30.66 25.45
C ASN A 52 47.09 31.69 26.57
N PRO A 53 46.86 31.52 27.90
CA PRO A 53 46.48 30.29 28.65
C PRO A 53 45.54 30.48 29.88
N GLY A 54 45.24 29.37 30.58
CA GLY A 54 45.38 29.32 32.04
C GLY A 54 44.18 28.86 32.88
N GLY A 55 44.36 27.78 33.67
CA GLY A 55 43.51 27.49 34.84
C GLY A 55 43.38 26.01 35.26
N GLN A 56 44.38 25.46 35.94
CA GLN A 56 44.27 24.29 36.86
C GLN A 56 43.38 24.66 38.09
N LEU A 57 42.88 23.83 39.01
CA LEU A 57 43.19 22.53 39.62
C LEU A 57 42.00 22.18 40.57
N GLY A 58 41.77 20.92 40.98
CA GLY A 58 41.02 20.67 42.24
C GLY A 58 40.25 19.35 42.40
N SER A 59 40.87 18.40 43.11
CA SER A 59 40.40 17.09 43.58
C SER A 59 39.51 17.12 44.84
N ARG A 60 38.63 16.11 45.05
CA ARG A 60 38.63 15.18 46.23
C ARG A 60 37.44 14.19 46.28
N LEU A 61 37.72 13.04 46.89
CA LEU A 61 36.89 11.85 47.15
C LEU A 61 36.34 11.81 48.60
N ASP A 62 35.52 10.77 48.85
CA ASP A 62 35.09 10.14 50.12
C ASP A 62 33.88 10.77 50.84
N GLY A 63 32.93 10.04 51.46
CA GLY A 63 32.73 8.60 51.68
C GLY A 63 31.62 8.35 52.74
N SER A 64 30.98 7.17 52.64
CA SER A 64 30.32 6.36 53.71
C SER A 64 29.14 6.87 54.56
N GLY A 65 28.16 5.97 54.81
CA GLY A 65 27.60 5.81 56.17
C GLY A 65 26.10 5.48 56.38
N PHE A 66 25.76 4.18 56.32
CA PHE A 66 24.88 3.39 57.23
C PHE A 66 23.47 3.86 57.71
N GLY A 67 22.51 2.92 57.66
CA GLY A 67 21.52 2.71 58.73
C GLY A 67 20.16 2.12 58.34
N ARG A 68 19.95 0.79 58.51
CA ARG A 68 18.61 0.16 58.65
C ARG A 68 18.16 0.19 60.13
N PRO A 69 16.88 -0.10 60.45
CA PRO A 69 16.53 -1.48 60.81
C PRO A 69 15.15 -1.96 60.31
N ALA A 70 14.96 -3.27 60.40
CA ALA A 70 13.75 -4.03 60.05
C ALA A 70 12.82 -4.24 61.25
N HIS A 71 11.52 -4.41 60.99
CA HIS A 71 10.60 -5.15 61.86
C HIS A 71 9.61 -5.96 60.99
N ALA A 72 9.47 -7.23 61.31
CA ALA A 72 8.53 -8.19 60.76
C ALA A 72 7.22 -8.18 61.56
N LEU A 73 6.08 -8.57 60.96
CA LEU A 73 5.03 -9.40 61.56
C LEU A 73 3.93 -9.83 60.55
N SER A 74 3.77 -11.16 60.48
CA SER A 74 2.58 -12.01 60.33
C SER A 74 1.60 -11.96 59.12
N ARG A 75 1.48 -13.17 58.54
CA ARG A 75 0.41 -13.83 57.76
C ARG A 75 -1.01 -13.24 57.83
N GLY A 76 -1.60 -13.10 56.65
CA GLY A 76 -3.04 -13.19 56.37
C GLY A 76 -3.23 -13.67 54.93
N ASP A 77 -3.73 -14.90 54.76
CA ASP A 77 -4.04 -15.53 53.48
C ASP A 77 -5.14 -14.74 52.74
N LEU A 78 -4.80 -14.22 51.56
CA LEU A 78 -5.77 -13.79 50.55
C LEU A 78 -5.36 -14.44 49.22
N MET A 79 -6.13 -15.46 48.84
CA MET A 79 -6.05 -16.09 47.53
C MET A 79 -6.32 -15.06 46.43
N GLN A 80 -5.26 -14.64 45.73
CA GLN A 80 -5.34 -14.01 44.43
C GLN A 80 -4.71 -14.97 43.43
N GLU A 81 -5.55 -15.58 42.57
CA GLU A 81 -5.12 -16.33 41.40
C GLU A 81 -4.40 -15.39 40.41
N ASN A 82 -3.12 -15.14 40.66
CA ASN A 82 -2.22 -14.56 39.67
C ASN A 82 -1.81 -15.67 38.68
N ARG A 83 -2.61 -15.87 37.63
CA ARG A 83 -2.16 -16.64 36.46
C ARG A 83 -1.20 -15.78 35.63
N PHE A 84 0.04 -15.67 36.10
CA PHE A 84 1.17 -15.29 35.27
C PHE A 84 1.40 -16.41 34.25
N TYR A 85 0.95 -16.23 33.01
CA TYR A 85 1.46 -17.02 31.90
C TYR A 85 2.88 -16.53 31.61
N SER A 86 3.85 -17.17 32.25
CA SER A 86 5.25 -17.16 31.80
C SER A 86 5.27 -17.74 30.38
N LEU A 87 5.88 -17.02 29.43
CA LEU A 87 6.29 -17.55 28.14
C LEU A 87 7.30 -18.67 28.40
N LYS A 88 6.80 -19.88 28.72
CA LYS A 88 7.56 -21.10 28.48
C LYS A 88 7.66 -21.18 26.96
N VAL A 89 8.82 -20.79 26.44
CA VAL A 89 9.26 -21.21 25.11
C VAL A 89 9.04 -22.72 25.06
N ALA A 90 8.04 -23.15 24.28
CA ALA A 90 7.82 -24.56 24.06
C ALA A 90 9.14 -25.17 23.55
N PRO A 91 9.57 -26.33 24.05
CA PRO A 91 10.73 -26.98 23.47
C PRO A 91 10.41 -27.20 21.99
N LYS A 92 11.27 -26.67 21.10
CA LYS A 92 11.19 -26.95 19.67
C LYS A 92 11.07 -28.45 19.50
N VAL A 93 9.90 -28.92 19.08
CA VAL A 93 9.80 -30.25 18.50
C VAL A 93 10.70 -30.19 17.29
N LYS A 94 11.89 -30.79 17.38
CA LYS A 94 12.69 -31.06 16.20
C LYS A 94 11.79 -31.89 15.31
N ALA A 95 11.25 -31.29 14.25
CA ALA A 95 10.64 -32.03 13.18
C ALA A 95 11.69 -33.08 12.76
N THR A 96 11.39 -34.35 13.04
CA THR A 96 12.09 -35.45 12.42
C THR A 96 12.03 -35.19 10.92
N ALA A 97 13.21 -35.06 10.30
CA ALA A 97 13.31 -34.84 8.87
C ALA A 97 12.39 -35.86 8.18
N ALA A 98 11.36 -35.36 7.50
CA ALA A 98 10.48 -36.19 6.72
C ALA A 98 11.36 -37.01 5.75
N PRO A 99 11.06 -38.30 5.53
CA PRO A 99 11.77 -39.07 4.52
C PRO A 99 11.71 -38.29 3.20
N ALA A 100 12.82 -38.27 2.46
CA ALA A 100 12.95 -37.60 1.17
C ALA A 100 11.99 -38.21 0.14
N GLY A 101 10.71 -37.89 0.27
CA GLY A 101 9.67 -38.11 -0.72
C GLY A 101 9.67 -36.97 -1.73
N VAL A 102 9.09 -37.24 -2.89
CA VAL A 102 8.87 -36.28 -3.97
C VAL A 102 8.34 -34.96 -3.38
N PRO A 103 8.93 -33.79 -3.72
CA PRO A 103 8.42 -32.52 -3.23
C PRO A 103 6.93 -32.43 -3.58
N PRO A 104 6.07 -32.20 -2.60
CA PRO A 104 4.64 -32.22 -2.82
C PRO A 104 4.26 -31.18 -3.87
N HIS A 105 3.40 -31.58 -4.81
CA HIS A 105 2.94 -30.68 -5.85
C HIS A 105 2.10 -29.55 -5.23
N PRO A 106 2.23 -28.30 -5.72
CA PRO A 106 1.33 -27.23 -5.32
C PRO A 106 -0.12 -27.65 -5.53
N GLN A 107 -0.94 -27.46 -4.50
CA GLN A 107 -2.38 -27.68 -4.58
C GLN A 107 -3.02 -26.55 -5.38
N ASP A 108 -4.19 -26.81 -5.93
CA ASP A 108 -5.00 -25.78 -6.57
C ASP A 108 -5.51 -24.78 -5.52
N LEU A 109 -5.84 -23.58 -5.98
CA LEU A 109 -6.37 -22.52 -5.13
C LEU A 109 -7.79 -22.89 -4.66
N GLU A 110 -7.95 -23.10 -3.35
CA GLU A 110 -9.24 -23.44 -2.74
C GLU A 110 -9.99 -22.18 -2.30
N PHE A 111 -11.29 -22.12 -2.59
CA PHE A 111 -12.18 -21.02 -2.21
C PHE A 111 -13.34 -21.52 -1.36
N THR A 112 -13.57 -20.85 -0.23
CA THR A 112 -14.74 -21.05 0.62
C THR A 112 -15.34 -19.72 1.01
N ARG A 113 -16.66 -19.59 0.84
CA ARG A 113 -17.43 -18.48 1.41
C ARG A 113 -18.16 -18.96 2.66
N LEU A 114 -17.84 -18.36 3.81
CA LEU A 114 -18.50 -18.70 5.06
C LEU A 114 -19.92 -18.11 5.13
N PRO A 115 -20.83 -18.68 5.95
CA PRO A 115 -22.20 -18.18 6.12
C PRO A 115 -22.28 -16.72 6.61
N ASN A 116 -21.26 -16.24 7.32
CA ASN A 116 -21.14 -14.85 7.78
C ASN A 116 -20.75 -13.86 6.64
N GLY A 117 -20.49 -14.36 5.43
CA GLY A 117 -20.13 -13.56 4.26
C GLY A 117 -18.62 -13.41 4.04
N LEU A 118 -17.77 -13.88 4.97
CA LEU A 118 -16.32 -13.87 4.82
C LEU A 118 -15.89 -14.77 3.66
N VAL A 119 -15.01 -14.25 2.81
CA VAL A 119 -14.38 -15.02 1.73
C VAL A 119 -13.02 -15.53 2.22
N ILE A 120 -12.76 -16.81 2.01
CA ILE A 120 -11.50 -17.46 2.35
C ILE A 120 -10.92 -18.05 1.08
N ALA A 121 -9.64 -17.76 0.81
CA ALA A 121 -8.89 -18.40 -0.24
C ALA A 121 -7.56 -18.91 0.30
N SER A 122 -7.12 -20.08 -0.14
CA SER A 122 -5.79 -20.57 0.23
C SER A 122 -5.13 -21.35 -0.88
N LEU A 123 -3.83 -21.12 -1.05
CA LEU A 123 -2.97 -21.87 -1.95
C LEU A 123 -1.89 -22.58 -1.13
N GLU A 124 -1.93 -23.90 -1.09
CA GLU A 124 -0.88 -24.70 -0.48
C GLU A 124 0.19 -25.04 -1.51
N ASN A 125 1.27 -24.26 -1.54
CA ASN A 125 2.39 -24.41 -2.48
C ASN A 125 3.64 -25.03 -1.85
N TYR A 126 3.55 -25.44 -0.59
CA TYR A 126 4.65 -25.98 0.22
C TYR A 126 5.91 -25.12 0.27
N ALA A 127 5.79 -23.82 0.04
CA ALA A 127 6.90 -22.89 0.16
C ALA A 127 7.41 -22.81 1.62
N PRO A 128 8.71 -22.58 1.83
CA PRO A 128 9.28 -22.43 3.17
C PRO A 128 8.81 -21.16 3.90
N ALA A 129 8.32 -20.18 3.15
CA ALA A 129 7.71 -18.96 3.64
C ALA A 129 6.22 -18.92 3.30
N SER A 130 5.41 -18.50 4.26
CA SER A 130 3.98 -18.34 4.13
C SER A 130 3.63 -16.84 4.19
N ARG A 131 2.64 -16.44 3.39
CA ARG A 131 2.10 -15.08 3.39
C ARG A 131 0.60 -15.14 3.59
N ILE A 132 0.09 -14.41 4.57
CA ILE A 132 -1.33 -14.35 4.88
C ILE A 132 -1.78 -12.90 4.82
N GLY A 133 -2.88 -12.63 4.12
CA GLY A 133 -3.45 -11.29 3.98
C GLY A 133 -4.91 -11.28 4.37
N LEU A 134 -5.31 -10.31 5.18
CA LEU A 134 -6.70 -9.94 5.38
C LEU A 134 -6.99 -8.66 4.59
N PHE A 135 -7.75 -8.81 3.51
CA PHE A 135 -8.19 -7.72 2.64
C PHE A 135 -9.56 -7.26 3.10
N ILE A 136 -9.71 -5.95 3.26
CA ILE A 136 -10.90 -5.34 3.85
C ILE A 136 -11.36 -4.25 2.91
N LYS A 137 -12.65 -4.26 2.55
CA LYS A 137 -13.28 -3.22 1.76
C LYS A 137 -13.46 -1.97 2.63
N ALA A 138 -12.37 -1.23 2.84
CA ALA A 138 -12.24 -0.03 3.66
C ALA A 138 -11.19 0.90 3.02
N GLY A 139 -11.20 2.19 3.34
CA GLY A 139 -10.32 3.19 2.73
C GLY A 139 -10.94 4.58 2.73
N SER A 140 -10.25 5.55 2.11
CA SER A 140 -10.69 6.95 2.10
C SER A 140 -12.06 7.14 1.44
N ARG A 141 -12.46 6.26 0.51
CA ARG A 141 -13.78 6.27 -0.13
C ARG A 141 -14.94 6.18 0.86
N TYR A 142 -14.74 5.47 1.97
CA TYR A 142 -15.78 5.24 2.98
C TYR A 142 -15.75 6.27 4.11
N GLU A 143 -14.91 7.28 4.01
CA GLU A 143 -14.93 8.43 4.92
C GLU A 143 -16.07 9.39 4.57
N ASN A 144 -16.64 9.99 5.60
CA ASN A 144 -17.57 11.10 5.54
C ASN A 144 -16.86 12.41 5.93
N SER A 145 -17.54 13.54 5.78
CA SER A 145 -17.00 14.87 6.08
C SER A 145 -16.47 15.03 7.51
N ASN A 146 -16.97 14.24 8.46
CA ASN A 146 -16.61 14.34 9.87
C ASN A 146 -15.39 13.48 10.24
N ASN A 147 -15.13 12.40 9.49
CA ASN A 147 -14.06 11.44 9.79
C ASN A 147 -12.99 11.35 8.70
N LEU A 148 -12.79 12.43 7.93
CA LEU A 148 -11.72 12.52 6.92
C LEU A 148 -10.35 12.29 7.56
N GLY A 149 -9.53 11.46 6.91
CA GLY A 149 -8.17 11.11 7.33
C GLY A 149 -8.08 10.00 8.38
N THR A 150 -9.20 9.38 8.75
CA THR A 150 -9.23 8.27 9.71
C THR A 150 -8.61 7.01 9.14
N SER A 151 -8.81 6.69 7.85
CA SER A 151 -8.15 5.54 7.19
C SER A 151 -6.63 5.71 7.15
N HIS A 152 -6.16 6.95 6.96
CA HIS A 152 -4.73 7.28 6.97
C HIS A 152 -4.11 6.98 8.34
N LEU A 153 -4.75 7.46 9.41
CA LEU A 153 -4.29 7.21 10.78
C LEU A 153 -4.42 5.74 11.16
N LEU A 154 -5.47 5.05 10.70
CA LEU A 154 -5.70 3.63 10.95
C LEU A 154 -4.60 2.75 10.33
N ARG A 155 -4.08 3.12 9.15
CA ARG A 155 -2.90 2.48 8.54
C ARG A 155 -1.67 2.57 9.44
N LEU A 156 -1.41 3.74 10.04
CA LEU A 156 -0.30 3.92 10.99
C LEU A 156 -0.55 3.26 12.34
N ALA A 157 -1.81 3.04 12.70
CA ALA A 157 -2.22 2.45 13.96
C ALA A 157 -2.13 0.91 14.00
N SER A 158 -1.66 0.27 12.93
CA SER A 158 -1.65 -1.20 12.82
C SER A 158 -0.78 -1.93 13.84
N SER A 159 0.24 -1.26 14.39
CA SER A 159 1.12 -1.83 15.41
C SER A 159 0.77 -1.39 16.83
N LEU A 160 -0.38 -0.73 17.03
CA LEU A 160 -0.81 -0.29 18.36
C LEU A 160 -1.36 -1.43 19.21
N THR A 161 -1.63 -1.12 20.48
CA THR A 161 -2.20 -2.08 21.42
C THR A 161 -3.58 -2.56 20.94
N THR A 162 -3.80 -3.86 21.14
CA THR A 162 -5.07 -4.55 20.91
C THR A 162 -5.56 -5.10 22.25
N LYS A 163 -6.79 -5.62 22.30
CA LYS A 163 -7.30 -6.27 23.51
C LYS A 163 -6.49 -7.52 23.91
N GLY A 164 -5.91 -8.23 22.94
CA GLY A 164 -5.16 -9.47 23.15
C GLY A 164 -3.65 -9.30 23.34
N ALA A 165 -3.08 -8.21 22.82
CA ALA A 165 -1.64 -7.97 22.85
C ALA A 165 -1.31 -6.47 22.88
N SER A 166 -0.35 -6.09 23.74
CA SER A 166 0.23 -4.74 23.72
C SER A 166 1.03 -4.51 22.44
N SER A 167 1.19 -3.25 22.05
CA SER A 167 2.07 -2.85 20.94
C SER A 167 3.47 -3.48 21.05
N PHE A 168 4.05 -3.48 22.26
CA PHE A 168 5.32 -4.14 22.54
C PHE A 168 5.30 -5.66 22.27
N LYS A 169 4.24 -6.37 22.71
CA LYS A 169 4.10 -7.82 22.48
C LYS A 169 3.94 -8.13 21.00
N ILE A 170 3.19 -7.32 20.26
CA ILE A 170 3.00 -7.47 18.81
C ILE A 170 4.35 -7.31 18.11
N THR A 171 5.05 -6.20 18.33
CA THR A 171 6.35 -5.94 17.70
C THR A 171 7.37 -7.02 18.03
N ARG A 172 7.56 -7.34 19.32
CA ARG A 172 8.53 -8.36 19.73
C ARG A 172 8.15 -9.77 19.30
N GLY A 173 6.87 -10.11 19.30
CA GLY A 173 6.38 -11.41 18.86
C GLY A 173 6.65 -11.65 17.38
N ILE A 174 6.37 -10.65 16.54
CA ILE A 174 6.62 -10.72 15.11
C ILE A 174 8.14 -10.74 14.81
N GLU A 175 8.93 -9.87 15.46
CA GLU A 175 10.39 -9.83 15.27
C GLU A 175 11.09 -11.11 15.73
N ALA A 176 10.63 -11.74 16.82
CA ALA A 176 11.25 -12.93 17.38
C ALA A 176 11.23 -14.13 16.43
N VAL A 177 10.21 -14.22 15.58
CA VAL A 177 10.08 -15.25 14.54
C VAL A 177 10.61 -14.80 13.18
N GLY A 178 11.18 -13.58 13.08
CA GLY A 178 11.63 -13.00 11.83
C GLY A 178 10.49 -12.66 10.86
N GLY A 179 9.29 -12.50 11.38
CA GLY A 179 8.12 -12.17 10.59
C GLY A 179 8.04 -10.69 10.22
N LYS A 180 7.09 -10.36 9.36
CA LYS A 180 6.82 -8.99 8.93
C LYS A 180 5.31 -8.76 8.86
N LEU A 181 4.84 -7.70 9.51
CA LEU A 181 3.48 -7.17 9.37
C LEU A 181 3.54 -5.91 8.51
N SER A 182 2.65 -5.79 7.53
CA SER A 182 2.54 -4.64 6.66
C SER A 182 1.09 -4.31 6.40
N VAL A 183 0.79 -3.02 6.28
CA VAL A 183 -0.57 -2.54 6.02
C VAL A 183 -0.54 -1.56 4.87
N THR A 184 -1.31 -1.84 3.85
CA THR A 184 -1.45 -1.01 2.66
C THR A 184 -2.88 -0.51 2.58
N SER A 185 -3.07 0.79 2.32
CA SER A 185 -4.39 1.39 2.17
C SER A 185 -4.51 2.01 0.79
N THR A 186 -5.62 1.73 0.12
CA THR A 186 -6.06 2.39 -1.11
C THR A 186 -7.32 3.21 -0.83
N ARG A 187 -7.95 3.77 -1.87
CA ARG A 187 -9.25 4.45 -1.72
C ARG A 187 -10.35 3.48 -1.30
N GLU A 188 -10.31 2.23 -1.79
CA GLU A 188 -11.41 1.26 -1.62
C GLU A 188 -11.09 0.06 -0.73
N ASN A 189 -9.81 -0.28 -0.61
CA ASN A 189 -9.34 -1.48 0.09
C ASN A 189 -8.21 -1.17 1.07
N MET A 190 -8.22 -1.83 2.22
CA MET A 190 -7.10 -1.90 3.16
C MET A 190 -6.67 -3.37 3.28
N ALA A 191 -5.38 -3.64 3.12
CA ALA A 191 -4.81 -4.97 3.21
C ALA A 191 -3.86 -5.04 4.41
N TYR A 192 -4.11 -5.98 5.32
CA TYR A 192 -3.23 -6.31 6.42
C TYR A 192 -2.53 -7.63 6.10
N THR A 193 -1.22 -7.59 5.89
CA THR A 193 -0.45 -8.76 5.44
C THR A 193 0.62 -9.14 6.44
N VAL A 194 0.73 -10.43 6.74
CA VAL A 194 1.84 -11.01 7.51
C VAL A 194 2.64 -11.99 6.66
N GLU A 195 3.96 -11.93 6.79
CA GLU A 195 4.93 -12.80 6.12
C GLU A 195 5.78 -13.49 7.17
N CYS A 196 5.97 -14.81 7.05
CA CYS A 196 6.78 -15.59 7.98
C CYS A 196 7.24 -16.93 7.43
N LEU A 197 8.05 -17.64 8.21
CA LEU A 197 8.31 -19.05 7.99
C LEU A 197 7.05 -19.87 8.26
N ARG A 198 6.90 -20.96 7.52
CA ARG A 198 5.72 -21.83 7.58
C ARG A 198 5.40 -22.36 8.98
N ASP A 199 6.43 -22.66 9.77
CA ASP A 199 6.29 -23.20 11.12
C ASP A 199 5.71 -22.18 12.12
N ASP A 200 5.82 -20.88 11.83
CA ASP A 200 5.43 -19.79 12.73
C ASP A 200 4.10 -19.12 12.32
N VAL A 201 3.38 -19.72 11.36
CA VAL A 201 2.11 -19.21 10.82
C VAL A 201 1.06 -19.00 11.91
N ASP A 202 0.91 -19.94 12.84
CA ASP A 202 -0.11 -19.89 13.88
C ASP A 202 0.07 -18.67 14.79
N ILE A 203 1.32 -18.32 15.12
CA ILE A 203 1.67 -17.18 15.98
C ILE A 203 1.29 -15.87 15.29
N LEU A 204 1.58 -15.75 14.00
CA LEU A 204 1.35 -14.51 13.27
C LEU A 204 -0.09 -14.32 12.83
N MET A 205 -0.81 -15.42 12.63
CA MET A 205 -2.24 -15.37 12.40
C MET A 205 -2.96 -14.80 13.63
N GLU A 206 -2.54 -15.17 14.85
CA GLU A 206 -3.07 -14.57 16.09
C GLU A 206 -2.89 -13.05 16.11
N PHE A 207 -1.69 -12.55 15.75
CA PHE A 207 -1.44 -11.10 15.70
C PHE A 207 -2.23 -10.40 14.59
N LEU A 208 -2.30 -10.98 13.39
CA LEU A 208 -3.08 -10.42 12.28
C LEU A 208 -4.54 -10.26 12.66
N LEU A 209 -5.12 -11.28 13.30
CA LEU A 209 -6.49 -11.26 13.77
C LEU A 209 -6.67 -10.25 14.90
N ASN A 210 -5.77 -10.19 15.88
CA ASN A 210 -5.90 -9.21 16.97
C ASN A 210 -5.89 -7.76 16.47
N VAL A 211 -4.99 -7.44 15.53
CA VAL A 211 -4.84 -6.08 14.96
C VAL A 211 -6.07 -5.65 14.18
N THR A 212 -6.74 -6.58 13.49
CA THR A 212 -7.87 -6.27 12.61
C THR A 212 -9.22 -6.35 13.31
N THR A 213 -9.36 -7.22 14.31
CA THR A 213 -10.65 -7.56 14.93
C THR A 213 -10.87 -6.87 16.28
N ALA A 214 -9.81 -6.64 17.03
CA ALA A 214 -9.86 -6.08 18.38
C ALA A 214 -8.81 -4.99 18.65
N PRO A 215 -8.63 -3.99 17.76
CA PRO A 215 -7.74 -2.86 18.04
C PRO A 215 -8.26 -2.04 19.23
N GLU A 216 -7.34 -1.60 20.09
CA GLU A 216 -7.62 -0.78 21.26
C GLU A 216 -6.92 0.57 21.14
N PHE A 217 -7.64 1.58 20.67
CA PHE A 217 -7.09 2.90 20.45
C PHE A 217 -6.97 3.68 21.77
N ARG A 218 -5.79 3.64 22.39
CA ARG A 218 -5.50 4.40 23.62
C ARG A 218 -5.17 5.84 23.29
N ARG A 219 -5.68 6.80 24.09
CA ARG A 219 -5.54 8.24 23.82
C ARG A 219 -4.08 8.68 23.65
N TRP A 220 -3.17 8.16 24.47
CA TRP A 220 -1.75 8.49 24.41
C TRP A 220 -1.03 7.87 23.21
N GLU A 221 -1.39 6.65 22.80
CA GLU A 221 -0.82 6.01 21.60
C GLU A 221 -1.26 6.74 20.33
N VAL A 222 -2.55 7.09 20.23
CA VAL A 222 -3.09 7.87 19.11
C VAL A 222 -2.50 9.28 19.04
N ALA A 223 -2.28 9.93 20.19
CA ALA A 223 -1.61 11.23 20.25
C ALA A 223 -0.15 11.14 19.80
N ALA A 224 0.55 10.04 20.12
CA ALA A 224 1.93 9.81 19.72
C ALA A 224 2.10 9.59 18.21
N LEU A 225 1.06 9.14 17.49
CA LEU A 225 1.10 8.97 16.03
C LEU A 225 0.96 10.27 15.23
N GLN A 226 0.52 11.38 15.84
CA GLN A 226 0.24 12.62 15.12
C GLN A 226 1.47 13.25 14.42
N PRO A 227 2.68 13.26 15.02
CA PRO A 227 3.89 13.68 14.31
C PRO A 227 4.21 12.78 13.12
N GLN A 228 4.06 11.45 13.28
CA GLN A 228 4.30 10.49 12.21
C GLN A 228 3.31 10.68 11.05
N LEU A 229 2.04 10.92 11.35
CA LEU A 229 1.00 11.22 10.35
C LEU A 229 1.36 12.46 9.51
N ARG A 230 1.88 13.51 10.16
CA ARG A 230 2.32 14.74 9.47
C ARG A 230 3.53 14.48 8.58
N ILE A 231 4.51 13.71 9.09
CA ILE A 231 5.73 13.38 8.33
C ILE A 231 5.38 12.50 7.13
N ASP A 232 4.55 11.46 7.31
CA ASP A 232 4.13 10.55 6.23
C ASP A 232 3.45 11.33 5.09
N LYS A 233 2.50 12.22 5.43
CA LYS A 233 1.89 13.12 4.46
C LYS A 233 2.93 14.02 3.77
N ALA A 234 3.80 14.68 4.54
CA ALA A 234 4.78 15.60 3.97
C ALA A 234 5.74 14.88 3.00
N VAL A 235 6.19 13.68 3.34
CA VAL A 235 7.05 12.85 2.48
C VAL A 235 6.29 12.41 1.23
N ALA A 236 5.02 12.03 1.35
CA ALA A 236 4.22 11.67 0.18
C ALA A 236 4.02 12.85 -0.78
N LEU A 237 3.69 14.04 -0.26
CA LEU A 237 3.43 15.23 -1.07
C LEU A 237 4.71 15.90 -1.60
N GLN A 238 5.89 15.53 -1.10
CA GLN A 238 7.16 15.90 -1.75
C GLN A 238 7.30 15.29 -3.15
N ASN A 239 6.55 14.24 -3.48
CA ASN A 239 6.48 13.72 -4.84
C ASN A 239 5.38 14.46 -5.64
N PRO A 240 5.73 15.27 -6.66
CA PRO A 240 4.74 16.00 -7.45
C PRO A 240 3.74 15.09 -8.16
N GLN A 241 4.12 13.85 -8.50
CA GLN A 241 3.21 12.88 -9.12
C GLN A 241 2.08 12.50 -8.17
N ALA A 242 2.40 12.22 -6.91
CA ALA A 242 1.41 11.89 -5.88
C ALA A 242 0.46 13.06 -5.65
N HIS A 243 1.03 14.27 -5.54
CA HIS A 243 0.28 15.50 -5.34
C HIS A 243 -0.72 15.76 -6.48
N VAL A 244 -0.28 15.63 -7.74
CA VAL A 244 -1.17 15.77 -8.90
C VAL A 244 -2.26 14.71 -8.91
N ILE A 245 -1.97 13.45 -8.55
CA ILE A 245 -2.99 12.39 -8.50
C ILE A 245 -4.03 12.66 -7.39
N GLU A 246 -3.63 13.17 -6.23
CA GLU A 246 -4.59 13.54 -5.18
C GLU A 246 -5.49 14.69 -5.63
N ASN A 247 -4.91 15.74 -6.22
CA ASN A 247 -5.66 16.86 -6.78
C ASN A 247 -6.57 16.44 -7.95
N LEU A 248 -6.11 15.49 -8.78
CA LEU A 248 -6.89 14.93 -9.88
C LEU A 248 -8.19 14.29 -9.36
N HIS A 249 -8.10 13.48 -8.29
CA HIS A 249 -9.28 12.84 -7.71
C HIS A 249 -10.22 13.85 -7.06
N ALA A 250 -9.68 14.86 -6.37
CA ALA A 250 -10.44 15.96 -5.79
C ALA A 250 -11.16 16.82 -6.85
N ALA A 251 -10.57 16.97 -8.04
CA ALA A 251 -11.16 17.68 -9.16
C ALA A 251 -12.20 16.83 -9.92
N ALA A 252 -11.93 15.54 -10.12
CA ALA A 252 -12.76 14.65 -10.91
C ALA A 252 -14.08 14.27 -10.21
N TYR A 253 -14.03 14.04 -8.91
CA TYR A 253 -15.15 13.56 -8.10
C TYR A 253 -15.55 14.59 -7.03
N ARG A 254 -16.81 14.54 -6.57
CA ARG A 254 -17.31 15.40 -5.47
C ARG A 254 -17.58 14.64 -4.16
N ASN A 255 -17.64 13.32 -4.21
CA ASN A 255 -17.88 12.43 -3.08
C ASN A 255 -17.13 11.11 -3.28
N ALA A 256 -17.05 10.30 -2.23
CA ALA A 256 -16.44 8.96 -2.26
C ALA A 256 -14.96 9.00 -2.72
N LEU A 257 -14.69 8.83 -4.02
CA LEU A 257 -13.33 8.82 -4.59
C LEU A 257 -12.61 10.18 -4.51
N ALA A 258 -13.35 11.27 -4.26
CA ALA A 258 -12.80 12.61 -4.03
C ALA A 258 -11.98 12.71 -2.74
N ASN A 259 -12.24 11.85 -1.75
CA ASN A 259 -11.55 11.88 -0.48
C ASN A 259 -10.07 11.50 -0.68
N SER A 260 -9.17 12.35 -0.20
CA SER A 260 -7.73 12.12 -0.26
C SER A 260 -7.34 10.87 0.53
N LEU A 261 -6.27 10.18 0.09
CA LEU A 261 -5.65 9.12 0.89
C LEU A 261 -5.02 9.67 2.17
N TYR A 262 -4.66 10.95 2.18
CA TYR A 262 -3.94 11.59 3.27
C TYR A 262 -4.86 12.47 4.11
N CYS A 263 -4.63 12.45 5.42
CA CYS A 263 -5.37 13.27 6.36
C CYS A 263 -5.17 14.78 6.07
N PRO A 264 -6.26 15.57 5.99
CA PRO A 264 -6.15 17.01 5.73
C PRO A 264 -5.56 17.74 6.95
N ASP A 265 -4.86 18.86 6.72
CA ASP A 265 -4.08 19.53 7.78
C ASP A 265 -4.92 19.97 8.97
N TYR A 266 -6.15 20.42 8.71
CA TYR A 266 -7.07 20.85 9.76
C TYR A 266 -7.61 19.70 10.64
N ARG A 267 -7.45 18.44 10.22
CA ARG A 267 -7.82 17.22 10.98
C ARG A 267 -6.63 16.60 11.73
N ILE A 268 -5.38 16.90 11.35
CA ILE A 268 -4.20 16.40 12.07
C ILE A 268 -4.26 16.89 13.53
N GLY A 269 -4.17 15.96 14.48
CA GLY A 269 -4.32 16.23 15.92
C GLY A 269 -5.76 16.26 16.44
N LYS A 270 -6.77 16.19 15.56
CA LYS A 270 -8.20 16.18 15.93
C LYS A 270 -8.88 14.82 15.77
N VAL A 271 -8.26 13.88 15.05
CA VAL A 271 -8.78 12.52 14.92
C VAL A 271 -8.79 11.84 16.28
N THR A 272 -9.96 11.41 16.74
CA THR A 272 -10.11 10.84 18.09
C THR A 272 -10.07 9.30 18.08
N PRO A 273 -9.71 8.66 19.20
CA PRO A 273 -9.80 7.20 19.31
C PRO A 273 -11.20 6.64 19.11
N VAL A 274 -12.23 7.42 19.46
CA VAL A 274 -13.64 7.04 19.26
C VAL A 274 -13.95 6.98 17.77
N GLU A 275 -13.54 7.98 16.98
CA GLU A 275 -13.71 7.98 15.52
C GLU A 275 -13.01 6.78 14.85
N LEU A 276 -11.80 6.41 15.31
CA LEU A 276 -11.09 5.22 14.84
C LEU A 276 -11.87 3.94 15.16
N HIS A 277 -12.38 3.83 16.39
CA HIS A 277 -13.18 2.68 16.79
C HIS A 277 -14.46 2.59 15.96
N ASP A 278 -15.20 3.69 15.82
CA ASP A 278 -16.44 3.76 15.04
C ASP A 278 -16.20 3.40 13.57
N TYR A 279 -15.09 3.86 12.98
CA TYR A 279 -14.71 3.49 11.62
C TYR A 279 -14.47 1.98 11.50
N VAL A 280 -13.69 1.40 12.42
CA VAL A 280 -13.48 -0.05 12.47
C VAL A 280 -14.82 -0.78 12.60
N GLN A 281 -15.69 -0.35 13.51
CA GLN A 281 -16.97 -1.03 13.74
C GLN A 281 -17.93 -0.99 12.55
N ASN A 282 -17.88 0.05 11.73
CA ASN A 282 -18.79 0.22 10.60
C ASN A 282 -18.27 -0.44 9.29
N HIS A 283 -16.95 -0.61 9.16
CA HIS A 283 -16.33 -1.07 7.91
C HIS A 283 -15.65 -2.44 8.02
N PHE A 284 -15.13 -2.81 9.19
CA PHE A 284 -14.48 -4.09 9.44
C PHE A 284 -15.54 -5.15 9.80
N THR A 285 -16.34 -5.51 8.81
CA THR A 285 -17.39 -6.52 8.90
C THR A 285 -17.03 -7.75 8.08
N SER A 286 -17.48 -8.94 8.49
CA SER A 286 -17.14 -10.22 7.86
C SER A 286 -17.49 -10.27 6.36
N ALA A 287 -18.64 -9.71 5.95
CA ALA A 287 -19.04 -9.65 4.55
C ALA A 287 -18.18 -8.70 3.67
N ARG A 288 -17.31 -7.90 4.29
CA ARG A 288 -16.40 -6.95 3.63
C ARG A 288 -14.94 -7.38 3.76
N MET A 289 -14.70 -8.63 4.14
CA MET A 289 -13.37 -9.18 4.36
C MET A 289 -13.11 -10.37 3.45
N ALA A 290 -11.86 -10.50 3.02
CA ALA A 290 -11.33 -11.67 2.35
C ALA A 290 -10.01 -12.08 3.02
N LEU A 291 -9.95 -13.30 3.56
CA LEU A 291 -8.77 -13.87 4.18
C LEU A 291 -8.07 -14.80 3.18
N ILE A 292 -6.83 -14.45 2.81
CA ILE A 292 -6.06 -15.16 1.79
C ILE A 292 -4.78 -15.72 2.42
N GLY A 293 -4.52 -17.00 2.24
CA GLY A 293 -3.29 -17.67 2.71
C GLY A 293 -2.50 -18.31 1.59
N LEU A 294 -1.22 -17.96 1.44
CA LEU A 294 -0.27 -18.62 0.55
C LEU A 294 0.74 -19.42 1.38
N GLY A 295 0.96 -20.68 1.02
CA GLY A 295 1.79 -21.61 1.80
C GLY A 295 1.12 -22.06 3.10
N VAL A 296 -0.22 -22.10 3.12
CA VAL A 296 -1.04 -22.51 4.28
C VAL A 296 -2.17 -23.41 3.81
N SER A 297 -2.40 -24.49 4.53
CA SER A 297 -3.45 -25.48 4.29
C SER A 297 -4.85 -24.90 4.49
N HIS A 298 -5.78 -25.18 3.56
CA HIS A 298 -7.15 -24.62 3.59
C HIS A 298 -7.92 -24.94 4.88
N PRO A 299 -7.95 -26.18 5.39
CA PRO A 299 -8.60 -26.49 6.67
C PRO A 299 -8.11 -25.67 7.86
N VAL A 300 -6.80 -25.38 7.94
CA VAL A 300 -6.21 -24.61 9.04
C VAL A 300 -6.69 -23.16 8.95
N LEU A 301 -6.62 -22.55 7.77
CA LEU A 301 -7.07 -21.19 7.56
C LEU A 301 -8.58 -21.05 7.81
N LYS A 302 -9.37 -22.04 7.37
CA LYS A 302 -10.82 -22.09 7.60
C LYS A 302 -11.16 -22.19 9.08
N GLN A 303 -10.49 -23.08 9.83
CA GLN A 303 -10.72 -23.23 11.26
C GLN A 303 -10.43 -21.92 12.01
N VAL A 304 -9.32 -21.25 11.68
CA VAL A 304 -8.97 -19.97 12.31
C VAL A 304 -9.97 -18.88 11.93
N ALA A 305 -10.40 -18.82 10.68
CA ALA A 305 -11.44 -17.88 10.26
C ALA A 305 -12.78 -18.12 10.97
N GLU A 306 -13.22 -19.36 11.13
CA GLU A 306 -14.46 -19.70 11.84
C GLU A 306 -14.39 -19.33 13.34
N GLN A 307 -13.23 -19.52 13.97
CA GLN A 307 -13.03 -19.22 15.39
C GLN A 307 -12.90 -17.72 15.69
N PHE A 308 -12.11 -17.00 14.88
CA PHE A 308 -11.70 -15.63 15.20
C PHE A 308 -12.41 -14.56 14.37
N LEU A 309 -12.97 -14.92 13.22
CA LEU A 309 -13.72 -14.01 12.35
C LEU A 309 -15.24 -14.25 12.41
N ASN A 310 -15.73 -14.90 13.49
CA ASN A 310 -17.15 -14.87 13.87
C ASN A 310 -17.53 -13.50 14.46
N ILE A 311 -17.12 -12.45 13.74
CA ILE A 311 -17.24 -11.04 14.09
C ILE A 311 -18.51 -10.50 13.46
N ARG A 312 -19.11 -9.53 14.16
CA ARG A 312 -20.13 -8.56 13.71
C ARG A 312 -20.62 -8.84 12.30
N GLY A 313 -21.54 -9.79 12.21
CA GLY A 313 -22.24 -10.09 10.97
C GLY A 313 -22.96 -8.83 10.49
N GLY A 314 -22.94 -8.60 9.19
CA GLY A 314 -23.56 -7.43 8.59
C GLY A 314 -22.92 -7.08 7.26
N LEU A 315 -23.69 -6.43 6.39
CA LEU A 315 -23.21 -5.97 5.09
C LEU A 315 -22.25 -4.76 5.19
N GLY A 316 -22.13 -4.18 6.39
CA GLY A 316 -21.45 -2.91 6.65
C GLY A 316 -22.16 -1.72 5.99
N LEU A 317 -21.61 -0.52 6.15
CA LEU A 317 -22.19 0.69 5.51
C LEU A 317 -21.84 0.74 4.02
N SER A 318 -22.84 0.64 3.13
CA SER A 318 -22.59 0.79 1.69
C SER A 318 -21.91 2.13 1.41
N GLY A 319 -20.80 2.09 0.66
CA GLY A 319 -20.13 3.30 0.20
C GLY A 319 -21.03 4.10 -0.75
N ALA A 320 -20.88 5.42 -0.74
CA ALA A 320 -21.54 6.26 -1.73
C ALA A 320 -21.02 5.91 -3.14
N LYS A 321 -21.92 5.91 -4.13
CA LYS A 321 -21.52 5.74 -5.52
C LYS A 321 -20.68 6.92 -5.98
N ALA A 322 -19.61 6.65 -6.70
CA ALA A 322 -18.80 7.68 -7.31
C ALA A 322 -19.59 8.34 -8.45
N LYS A 323 -19.49 9.66 -8.56
CA LYS A 323 -20.04 10.43 -9.68
C LYS A 323 -18.96 11.32 -10.24
N TYR A 324 -18.58 11.07 -11.49
CA TYR A 324 -17.67 11.96 -12.19
C TYR A 324 -18.38 13.29 -12.49
N HIS A 325 -17.70 14.39 -12.20
CA HIS A 325 -18.19 15.74 -12.50
C HIS A 325 -17.22 16.52 -13.39
N GLY A 326 -15.96 16.12 -13.42
CA GLY A 326 -14.88 16.93 -13.98
C GLY A 326 -14.62 18.18 -13.14
N GLY A 327 -13.54 18.86 -13.49
CA GLY A 327 -13.06 20.03 -12.79
C GLY A 327 -11.62 20.33 -13.13
N GLU A 328 -11.13 21.45 -12.62
CA GLU A 328 -9.75 21.86 -12.80
C GLU A 328 -9.21 22.41 -11.48
N ILE A 329 -8.04 21.91 -11.09
CA ILE A 329 -7.25 22.44 -9.98
C ILE A 329 -5.89 22.82 -10.55
N ARG A 330 -5.49 24.08 -10.33
CA ARG A 330 -4.17 24.59 -10.71
C ARG A 330 -3.48 25.12 -9.46
N GLU A 331 -2.28 24.60 -9.20
CA GLU A 331 -1.42 25.07 -8.11
C GLU A 331 -0.12 25.61 -8.69
N GLN A 332 0.22 26.84 -8.31
CA GLN A 332 1.46 27.48 -8.73
C GLN A 332 2.45 27.45 -7.57
N ASN A 333 3.57 26.76 -7.77
CA ASN A 333 4.59 26.55 -6.74
C ASN A 333 5.98 27.11 -7.11
N GLY A 334 6.11 27.74 -8.29
CA GLY A 334 7.37 28.35 -8.74
C GLY A 334 8.43 27.36 -9.25
N ASP A 335 8.08 26.07 -9.37
CA ASP A 335 8.99 25.05 -9.90
C ASP A 335 9.28 25.25 -11.39
N SER A 336 10.45 24.77 -11.83
CA SER A 336 10.85 24.81 -13.24
C SER A 336 10.07 23.83 -14.13
N LEU A 337 9.56 22.76 -13.53
CA LEU A 337 8.79 21.71 -14.20
C LEU A 337 7.31 21.85 -13.89
N VAL A 338 6.49 21.73 -14.92
CA VAL A 338 5.04 21.66 -14.83
C VAL A 338 4.62 20.20 -14.89
N HIS A 339 3.92 19.76 -13.85
CA HIS A 339 3.29 18.46 -13.77
C HIS A 339 1.79 18.63 -14.01
N ALA A 340 1.24 17.96 -15.02
CA ALA A 340 -0.17 18.08 -15.38
C ALA A 340 -0.79 16.72 -15.68
N ALA A 341 -2.05 16.53 -15.30
CA ALA A 341 -2.86 15.38 -15.65
C ALA A 341 -4.17 15.85 -16.28
N LEU A 342 -4.53 15.27 -17.42
CA LEU A 342 -5.83 15.46 -18.05
C LEU A 342 -6.51 14.10 -18.16
N VAL A 343 -7.70 13.97 -17.57
CA VAL A 343 -8.45 12.72 -17.53
C VAL A 343 -9.93 12.92 -17.83
N ALA A 344 -10.58 11.84 -18.22
CA ALA A 344 -12.02 11.67 -18.32
C ALA A 344 -12.47 10.46 -17.50
N GLU A 345 -13.79 10.32 -17.31
CA GLU A 345 -14.36 9.11 -16.72
C GLU A 345 -14.06 7.89 -17.59
N SER A 346 -13.70 6.79 -16.93
CA SER A 346 -13.49 5.49 -17.54
C SER A 346 -14.37 4.43 -16.87
N ALA A 347 -14.10 3.16 -17.16
CA ALA A 347 -14.95 2.07 -16.73
C ALA A 347 -14.58 1.48 -15.36
N ALA A 348 -15.61 0.92 -14.71
CA ALA A 348 -15.47 0.15 -13.49
C ALA A 348 -14.70 -1.16 -13.72
N ILE A 349 -14.00 -1.63 -12.69
CA ILE A 349 -13.29 -2.92 -12.70
C ILE A 349 -14.19 -4.07 -13.16
N GLY A 350 -13.63 -4.98 -13.95
CA GLY A 350 -14.28 -6.23 -14.33
C GLY A 350 -15.26 -6.08 -15.51
N SER A 351 -15.44 -4.86 -16.02
CA SER A 351 -16.15 -4.62 -17.27
C SER A 351 -15.26 -4.91 -18.49
N ALA A 352 -15.88 -5.23 -19.64
CA ALA A 352 -15.16 -5.36 -20.91
C ALA A 352 -14.51 -4.04 -21.33
N GLU A 353 -15.16 -2.91 -21.01
CA GLU A 353 -14.63 -1.57 -21.27
C GLU A 353 -13.34 -1.29 -20.47
N ALA A 354 -13.22 -1.76 -19.23
CA ALA A 354 -12.00 -1.62 -18.45
C ALA A 354 -10.80 -2.33 -19.11
N ASN A 355 -11.03 -3.50 -19.71
CA ASN A 355 -10.00 -4.20 -20.47
C ASN A 355 -9.58 -3.40 -21.72
N ALA A 356 -10.54 -2.78 -22.42
CA ALA A 356 -10.26 -1.92 -23.56
C ALA A 356 -9.45 -0.66 -23.15
N PHE A 357 -9.78 -0.02 -22.01
CA PHE A 357 -8.98 1.09 -21.46
C PHE A 357 -7.57 0.66 -21.08
N SER A 358 -7.40 -0.53 -20.50
CA SER A 358 -6.07 -1.09 -20.19
C SER A 358 -5.23 -1.32 -21.45
N VAL A 359 -5.84 -1.79 -22.55
CA VAL A 359 -5.15 -1.89 -23.85
C VAL A 359 -4.83 -0.50 -24.40
N LEU A 360 -5.78 0.44 -24.35
CA LEU A 360 -5.57 1.82 -24.81
C LEU A 360 -4.42 2.52 -24.06
N GLN A 361 -4.28 2.30 -22.75
CA GLN A 361 -3.15 2.80 -21.97
C GLN A 361 -1.80 2.33 -22.54
N HIS A 362 -1.71 1.06 -22.93
CA HIS A 362 -0.49 0.46 -23.46
C HIS A 362 -0.20 0.88 -24.91
N VAL A 363 -1.24 1.18 -25.70
CA VAL A 363 -1.12 1.82 -27.03
C VAL A 363 -0.52 3.22 -26.88
N LEU A 364 -1.11 4.04 -26.01
CA LEU A 364 -0.69 5.42 -25.79
C LEU A 364 0.70 5.54 -25.15
N GLY A 365 1.01 4.65 -24.21
CA GLY A 365 2.32 4.54 -23.56
C GLY A 365 2.21 4.45 -22.04
N ALA A 366 2.33 3.24 -21.51
CA ALA A 366 2.24 2.96 -20.06
C ALA A 366 3.56 3.11 -19.28
N GLY A 367 4.62 3.66 -19.89
CA GLY A 367 5.93 3.80 -19.25
C GLY A 367 7.04 2.98 -19.93
N PRO A 368 8.31 3.39 -19.75
CA PRO A 368 9.44 2.74 -20.39
C PRO A 368 9.64 1.35 -19.78
N HIS A 369 9.59 0.31 -20.61
CA HIS A 369 9.86 -1.07 -20.18
C HIS A 369 11.36 -1.33 -19.97
N VAL A 370 12.21 -0.52 -20.58
CA VAL A 370 13.66 -0.58 -20.39
C VAL A 370 14.05 0.33 -19.24
N LYS A 371 14.76 -0.22 -18.25
CA LYS A 371 15.25 0.55 -17.10
C LYS A 371 16.14 1.71 -17.58
N ARG A 372 15.76 2.95 -17.22
CA ARG A 372 16.39 4.21 -17.69
C ARG A 372 16.25 4.47 -19.20
N GLY A 373 15.44 3.68 -19.91
CA GLY A 373 15.01 3.99 -21.26
C GLY A 373 13.98 5.11 -21.27
N SER A 374 13.62 5.54 -22.47
CA SER A 374 12.54 6.50 -22.71
C SER A 374 11.33 5.80 -23.31
N ASN A 375 10.17 6.45 -23.23
CA ASN A 375 8.96 6.05 -23.95
C ASN A 375 9.00 6.44 -25.43
N ALA A 376 10.18 6.56 -26.05
CA ALA A 376 10.34 7.12 -27.39
C ALA A 376 9.54 6.41 -28.50
N THR A 377 9.13 5.17 -28.26
CA THR A 377 8.32 4.37 -29.19
C THR A 377 6.83 4.44 -28.93
N SER A 378 6.36 5.11 -27.87
CA SER A 378 4.94 5.25 -27.58
C SER A 378 4.28 6.32 -28.46
N SER A 379 3.01 6.12 -28.80
CA SER A 379 2.30 7.05 -29.68
C SER A 379 2.19 8.45 -29.06
N LEU A 380 1.95 8.56 -27.74
CA LEU A 380 1.94 9.85 -27.03
C LEU A 380 3.29 10.55 -27.13
N TYR A 381 4.38 9.85 -26.84
CA TYR A 381 5.70 10.46 -26.85
C TYR A 381 6.09 10.94 -28.24
N GLN A 382 5.88 10.11 -29.27
CA GLN A 382 6.17 10.49 -30.66
C GLN A 382 5.34 11.68 -31.12
N ALA A 383 4.07 11.76 -30.71
CA ALA A 383 3.22 12.90 -31.06
C ALA A 383 3.72 14.21 -30.46
N VAL A 384 4.14 14.19 -29.19
CA VAL A 384 4.70 15.37 -28.52
C VAL A 384 6.08 15.74 -29.10
N ALA A 385 6.94 14.74 -29.35
CA ALA A 385 8.29 14.94 -29.87
C ALA A 385 8.35 15.57 -31.28
N LYS A 386 7.25 15.50 -32.06
CA LYS A 386 7.17 16.13 -33.39
C LYS A 386 7.19 17.66 -33.33
N GLY A 387 6.66 18.25 -32.26
CA GLY A 387 6.51 19.71 -32.13
C GLY A 387 7.24 20.31 -30.93
N VAL A 388 7.63 19.49 -29.94
CA VAL A 388 8.30 19.95 -28.72
C VAL A 388 9.71 19.39 -28.66
N HIS A 389 10.70 20.27 -28.64
CA HIS A 389 12.12 19.91 -28.55
C HIS A 389 12.71 20.08 -27.15
N GLN A 390 12.01 20.78 -26.25
CA GLN A 390 12.40 20.89 -24.85
C GLN A 390 12.21 19.55 -24.12
N PRO A 391 12.95 19.28 -23.03
CA PRO A 391 12.75 18.07 -22.25
C PRO A 391 11.31 17.94 -21.72
N PHE A 392 10.69 16.80 -21.98
CA PHE A 392 9.38 16.43 -21.48
C PHE A 392 9.31 14.92 -21.17
N ASP A 393 8.29 14.55 -20.41
CA ASP A 393 7.86 13.17 -20.20
C ASP A 393 6.33 13.11 -20.35
N VAL A 394 5.82 12.01 -20.89
CA VAL A 394 4.39 11.81 -21.11
C VAL A 394 4.06 10.32 -20.99
N SER A 395 2.97 10.03 -20.29
CA SER A 395 2.49 8.66 -20.07
C SER A 395 0.96 8.64 -19.99
N ALA A 396 0.37 7.53 -20.40
CA ALA A 396 -1.05 7.28 -20.22
C ALA A 396 -1.35 6.88 -18.77
N PHE A 397 -2.47 7.37 -18.26
CA PHE A 397 -2.97 7.12 -16.92
C PHE A 397 -4.28 6.33 -17.02
N ASN A 398 -4.40 5.25 -16.25
CA ASN A 398 -5.63 4.47 -16.12
C ASN A 398 -5.79 4.06 -14.65
N ALA A 399 -6.96 4.32 -14.08
CA ALA A 399 -7.33 3.91 -12.73
C ALA A 399 -8.80 3.46 -12.72
N SER A 400 -9.04 2.17 -12.53
CA SER A 400 -10.40 1.62 -12.42
C SER A 400 -10.76 1.31 -10.97
N TYR A 401 -11.97 1.66 -10.58
CA TYR A 401 -12.56 1.45 -9.25
C TYR A 401 -13.78 0.53 -9.35
N SER A 402 -14.39 0.18 -8.21
CA SER A 402 -15.53 -0.74 -8.18
C SER A 402 -16.78 -0.28 -8.94
N ASP A 403 -16.97 1.02 -9.17
CA ASP A 403 -18.15 1.58 -9.84
C ASP A 403 -17.89 2.78 -10.77
N SER A 404 -16.63 3.16 -10.99
CA SER A 404 -16.21 4.23 -11.89
C SER A 404 -14.72 4.06 -12.23
N GLY A 405 -14.15 4.94 -13.04
CA GLY A 405 -12.74 4.92 -13.39
C GLY A 405 -12.27 6.27 -13.92
N LEU A 406 -10.96 6.44 -14.03
CA LEU A 406 -10.33 7.60 -14.65
C LEU A 406 -9.34 7.14 -15.71
N PHE A 407 -9.40 7.75 -16.89
CA PHE A 407 -8.45 7.51 -17.98
C PHE A 407 -7.95 8.81 -18.57
N GLY A 408 -6.68 8.86 -18.94
CA GLY A 408 -6.12 10.02 -19.64
C GLY A 408 -4.61 9.96 -19.75
N PHE A 409 -3.96 11.10 -19.54
CA PHE A 409 -2.50 11.19 -19.59
C PHE A 409 -1.94 12.11 -18.53
N TYR A 410 -0.67 11.84 -18.20
CA TYR A 410 0.16 12.61 -17.28
C TYR A 410 1.39 13.12 -18.02
N THR A 411 1.68 14.41 -17.88
CA THR A 411 2.81 15.09 -18.54
C THR A 411 3.70 15.77 -17.52
N ILE A 412 5.01 15.74 -17.78
CA ILE A 412 6.03 16.55 -17.13
C ILE A 412 6.72 17.36 -18.22
N SER A 413 6.82 18.67 -18.06
CA SER A 413 7.45 19.51 -19.09
C SER A 413 8.06 20.77 -18.48
N GLN A 414 8.98 21.39 -19.20
CA GLN A 414 9.40 22.75 -18.90
C GLN A 414 8.21 23.72 -18.96
N ALA A 415 8.17 24.71 -18.08
CA ALA A 415 7.05 25.65 -17.97
C ALA A 415 6.71 26.34 -19.29
N ALA A 416 7.72 26.71 -20.09
CA ALA A 416 7.54 27.37 -21.37
C ALA A 416 6.86 26.50 -22.45
N SER A 417 6.94 25.16 -22.34
CA SER A 417 6.40 24.22 -23.33
C SER A 417 5.17 23.44 -22.82
N ALA A 418 4.70 23.69 -21.61
CA ALA A 418 3.63 22.91 -21.00
C ALA A 418 2.33 22.91 -21.81
N GLY A 419 1.93 24.07 -22.33
CA GLY A 419 0.74 24.18 -23.18
C GLY A 419 0.84 23.36 -24.46
N ASP A 420 2.00 23.38 -25.11
CA ASP A 420 2.24 22.64 -26.34
C ASP A 420 2.27 21.12 -26.11
N VAL A 421 2.91 20.69 -25.01
CA VAL A 421 2.96 19.27 -24.62
C VAL A 421 1.56 18.73 -24.34
N ILE A 422 0.76 19.43 -23.54
CA ILE A 422 -0.62 19.02 -23.21
C ILE A 422 -1.48 18.96 -24.48
N LYS A 423 -1.38 19.98 -25.34
CA LYS A 423 -2.14 20.05 -26.60
C LYS A 423 -1.76 18.92 -27.55
N ALA A 424 -0.47 18.61 -27.68
CA ALA A 424 0.00 17.52 -28.52
C ALA A 424 -0.45 16.15 -27.99
N ALA A 425 -0.37 15.92 -26.67
CA ALA A 425 -0.87 14.70 -26.04
C ALA A 425 -2.39 14.52 -26.25
N TYR A 426 -3.18 15.58 -26.04
CA TYR A 426 -4.62 15.57 -26.31
C TYR A 426 -4.95 15.26 -27.77
N ASN A 427 -4.25 15.90 -28.72
CA ASN A 427 -4.47 15.65 -30.15
C ASN A 427 -4.15 14.20 -30.54
N GLN A 428 -3.18 13.56 -29.89
CA GLN A 428 -2.88 12.16 -30.14
C GLN A 428 -3.99 11.23 -29.65
N VAL A 429 -4.57 11.48 -28.48
CA VAL A 429 -5.74 10.73 -28.00
C VAL A 429 -6.91 10.91 -28.96
N LYS A 430 -7.17 12.15 -29.39
CA LYS A 430 -8.20 12.46 -30.39
C LYS A 430 -7.98 11.76 -31.74
N THR A 431 -6.72 11.60 -32.16
CA THR A 431 -6.37 10.91 -33.41
C THR A 431 -6.75 9.42 -33.36
N ILE A 432 -6.54 8.76 -32.22
CA ILE A 432 -6.97 7.37 -32.00
C ILE A 432 -8.49 7.28 -31.95
N ALA A 433 -9.17 8.23 -31.30
CA ALA A 433 -10.63 8.33 -31.28
C ALA A 433 -11.27 8.46 -32.67
N GLN A 434 -10.55 9.09 -33.60
CA GLN A 434 -10.95 9.20 -35.00
C GLN A 434 -10.68 7.94 -35.84
N GLY A 435 -10.16 6.88 -35.23
CA GLY A 435 -9.92 5.58 -35.87
C GLY A 435 -8.52 5.40 -36.44
N ASN A 436 -7.60 6.34 -36.20
CA ASN A 436 -6.20 6.19 -36.62
C ASN A 436 -5.43 5.36 -35.59
N LEU A 437 -5.64 4.05 -35.65
CA LEU A 437 -5.04 3.05 -34.79
C LEU A 437 -4.53 1.89 -35.66
N SER A 438 -3.25 1.57 -35.54
CA SER A 438 -2.62 0.48 -36.29
C SER A 438 -2.82 -0.85 -35.55
N ASN A 439 -3.26 -1.89 -36.26
CA ASN A 439 -3.43 -3.23 -35.68
C ASN A 439 -2.13 -3.78 -35.04
N PRO A 440 -0.93 -3.63 -35.65
CA PRO A 440 0.34 -3.92 -34.99
C PRO A 440 0.56 -3.23 -33.64
N ASP A 441 0.12 -1.98 -33.48
CA ASP A 441 0.29 -1.23 -32.23
C ASP A 441 -0.62 -1.80 -31.13
N VAL A 442 -1.85 -2.20 -31.49
CA VAL A 442 -2.78 -2.87 -30.57
C VAL A 442 -2.22 -4.23 -30.15
N GLN A 443 -1.70 -5.02 -31.10
CA GLN A 443 -1.12 -6.31 -30.76
C GLN A 443 0.12 -6.17 -29.86
N ALA A 444 0.98 -5.18 -30.12
CA ALA A 444 2.12 -4.87 -29.26
C ALA A 444 1.66 -4.40 -27.86
N ALA A 445 0.60 -3.60 -27.78
CA ALA A 445 0.00 -3.16 -26.53
C ALA A 445 -0.56 -4.33 -25.71
N LYS A 446 -1.32 -5.24 -26.34
CA LYS A 446 -1.79 -6.49 -25.72
C LYS A 446 -0.64 -7.32 -25.19
N ASN A 447 0.43 -7.48 -25.97
CA ASN A 447 1.60 -8.25 -25.53
C ASN A 447 2.28 -7.62 -24.31
N LYS A 448 2.45 -6.29 -24.29
CA LYS A 448 2.99 -5.56 -23.13
C LYS A 448 2.10 -5.71 -21.89
N LEU A 449 0.79 -5.55 -22.07
CA LEU A 449 -0.21 -5.71 -21.02
C LEU A 449 -0.18 -7.11 -20.41
N LYS A 450 -0.22 -8.15 -21.25
CA LYS A 450 -0.14 -9.56 -20.82
C LYS A 450 1.16 -9.86 -20.10
N ALA A 451 2.30 -9.41 -20.63
CA ALA A 451 3.60 -9.60 -20.00
C ALA A 451 3.67 -8.91 -18.64
N GLY A 452 3.25 -7.65 -18.54
CA GLY A 452 3.22 -6.89 -17.29
C GLY A 452 2.33 -7.53 -16.23
N TYR A 453 1.15 -8.01 -16.63
CA TYR A 453 0.24 -8.75 -15.75
C TYR A 453 0.90 -10.03 -15.19
N LEU A 454 1.44 -10.89 -16.07
CA LEU A 454 2.08 -12.13 -15.65
C LEU A 454 3.29 -11.89 -14.74
N MET A 455 4.15 -10.94 -15.10
CA MET A 455 5.31 -10.56 -14.28
C MET A 455 4.90 -10.04 -12.88
N SER A 456 3.73 -9.41 -12.75
CA SER A 456 3.24 -8.95 -11.44
C SER A 456 2.84 -10.11 -10.53
N VAL A 457 2.15 -11.12 -11.08
CA VAL A 457 1.62 -12.27 -10.33
C VAL A 457 2.64 -13.38 -10.12
N GLU A 458 3.84 -13.29 -10.72
CA GLU A 458 4.96 -14.20 -10.46
C GLU A 458 5.49 -14.07 -9.03
N SER A 459 5.44 -12.87 -8.46
CA SER A 459 5.83 -12.66 -7.06
C SER A 459 4.73 -13.15 -6.12
N SER A 460 5.11 -13.75 -5.00
CA SER A 460 4.13 -14.20 -4.00
C SER A 460 3.37 -13.03 -3.34
N GLU A 461 3.91 -11.80 -3.40
CA GLU A 461 3.21 -10.59 -2.95
C GLU A 461 2.15 -10.17 -3.98
N GLY A 462 2.54 -10.04 -5.25
CA GLY A 462 1.61 -9.69 -6.33
C GLY A 462 0.53 -10.75 -6.53
N PHE A 463 0.85 -12.04 -6.35
CA PHE A 463 -0.15 -13.10 -6.39
C PHE A 463 -1.15 -12.99 -5.23
N LEU A 464 -0.68 -12.70 -4.00
CA LEU A 464 -1.57 -12.48 -2.85
C LEU A 464 -2.51 -11.30 -3.11
N ASP A 465 -1.96 -10.19 -3.59
CA ASP A 465 -2.72 -8.97 -3.86
C ASP A 465 -3.77 -9.17 -4.96
N GLU A 466 -3.42 -9.91 -6.03
CA GLU A 466 -4.34 -10.26 -7.11
C GLU A 466 -5.50 -11.13 -6.59
N VAL A 467 -5.19 -12.22 -5.90
CA VAL A 467 -6.20 -13.14 -5.33
C VAL A 467 -7.07 -12.39 -4.32
N GLY A 468 -6.47 -11.59 -3.43
CA GLY A 468 -7.18 -10.82 -2.41
C GLY A 468 -8.10 -9.77 -2.99
N SER A 469 -7.68 -9.09 -4.05
CA SER A 469 -8.50 -8.06 -4.68
C SER A 469 -9.66 -8.63 -5.47
N GLN A 470 -9.44 -9.72 -6.21
CA GLN A 470 -10.52 -10.42 -6.90
C GLN A 470 -11.51 -11.06 -5.90
N ALA A 471 -11.00 -11.70 -4.85
CA ALA A 471 -11.82 -12.28 -3.79
C ALA A 471 -12.67 -11.20 -3.09
N LEU A 472 -12.11 -10.02 -2.83
CA LEU A 472 -12.84 -8.92 -2.21
C LEU A 472 -13.87 -8.26 -3.13
N ALA A 473 -13.57 -8.17 -4.43
CA ALA A 473 -14.43 -7.52 -5.42
C ALA A 473 -15.57 -8.42 -5.90
N ALA A 474 -15.26 -9.66 -6.29
CA ALA A 474 -16.19 -10.58 -6.94
C ALA A 474 -16.57 -11.79 -6.06
N GLY A 475 -15.85 -12.04 -4.96
CA GLY A 475 -16.02 -13.26 -4.17
C GLY A 475 -15.51 -14.52 -4.88
N SER A 476 -14.76 -14.35 -5.97
CA SER A 476 -14.23 -15.41 -6.82
C SER A 476 -12.86 -15.04 -7.36
N TYR A 477 -12.16 -16.01 -7.92
CA TYR A 477 -10.89 -15.82 -8.61
C TYR A 477 -10.96 -16.25 -10.05
N THR A 478 -10.46 -15.39 -10.92
CA THR A 478 -10.28 -15.59 -12.34
C THR A 478 -8.82 -15.94 -12.57
N PRO A 479 -8.52 -17.14 -13.08
CA PRO A 479 -7.14 -17.56 -13.28
C PRO A 479 -6.48 -16.69 -14.36
N PRO A 480 -5.13 -16.56 -14.34
CA PRO A 480 -4.41 -15.71 -15.27
C PRO A 480 -4.71 -16.04 -16.73
N SER A 481 -4.86 -17.32 -17.08
CA SER A 481 -5.20 -17.77 -18.44
C SER A 481 -6.49 -17.14 -18.98
N THR A 482 -7.53 -17.03 -18.15
CA THR A 482 -8.80 -16.39 -18.52
C THR A 482 -8.63 -14.88 -18.67
N VAL A 483 -7.84 -14.24 -17.81
CA VAL A 483 -7.54 -12.80 -17.94
C VAL A 483 -6.80 -12.52 -19.26
N LEU A 484 -5.84 -13.37 -19.64
CA LEU A 484 -5.13 -13.25 -20.92
C LEU A 484 -6.10 -13.40 -22.11
N GLN A 485 -7.05 -14.33 -22.04
CA GLN A 485 -8.08 -14.49 -23.08
C GLN A 485 -8.97 -13.25 -23.19
N GLN A 486 -9.35 -12.64 -22.06
CA GLN A 486 -10.12 -11.40 -22.04
C GLN A 486 -9.34 -10.24 -22.68
N ILE A 487 -8.04 -10.15 -22.44
CA ILE A 487 -7.17 -9.16 -23.09
C ILE A 487 -7.05 -9.42 -24.59
N ASP A 488 -6.89 -10.68 -25.00
CA ASP A 488 -6.78 -11.07 -26.40
C ASP A 488 -8.07 -10.81 -27.18
N ALA A 489 -9.23 -10.94 -26.52
CA ALA A 489 -10.55 -10.70 -27.09
C ALA A 489 -10.85 -9.22 -27.40
N VAL A 490 -10.11 -8.26 -26.83
CA VAL A 490 -10.32 -6.82 -27.09
C VAL A 490 -10.08 -6.51 -28.56
N ALA A 491 -11.09 -6.06 -29.30
CA ALA A 491 -10.93 -5.69 -30.70
C ALA A 491 -10.38 -4.26 -30.86
N ASP A 492 -9.80 -3.95 -32.01
CA ASP A 492 -9.34 -2.59 -32.35
C ASP A 492 -10.51 -1.59 -32.27
N ALA A 493 -11.72 -2.03 -32.66
CA ALA A 493 -12.94 -1.25 -32.55
C ALA A 493 -13.30 -0.90 -31.10
N ASP A 494 -13.04 -1.80 -30.14
CA ASP A 494 -13.31 -1.55 -28.72
C ASP A 494 -12.39 -0.46 -28.20
N VAL A 495 -11.09 -0.52 -28.55
CA VAL A 495 -10.08 0.50 -28.20
C VAL A 495 -10.46 1.85 -28.79
N ILE A 496 -10.90 1.89 -30.04
CA ILE A 496 -11.38 3.12 -30.68
C ILE A 496 -12.63 3.64 -29.98
N ASN A 497 -13.58 2.77 -29.64
CA ASN A 497 -14.84 3.18 -29.01
C ASN A 497 -14.64 3.76 -27.62
N VAL A 498 -13.77 3.18 -26.77
CA VAL A 498 -13.47 3.75 -25.44
C VAL A 498 -12.63 5.03 -25.51
N SER A 499 -11.98 5.30 -26.64
CA SER A 499 -11.22 6.53 -26.85
C SER A 499 -12.04 7.72 -27.33
N LYS A 500 -13.23 7.47 -27.91
CA LYS A 500 -14.21 8.50 -28.30
C LYS A 500 -14.90 9.07 -27.07
#